data_AF-A0A9P6ZWM7-F1
#
_entry.id   AF-A0A9P6ZWM7-F1
#
_cell.length_a   1.000
_cell.length_b   1.000
_cell.length_c   1.000
_cell.angle_alpha   90.00
_cell.angle_beta   90.00
_cell.angle_gamma   90.00
#
_symmetry.space_group_name_H-M   'P 1'
#
loop_
_entity.id
_entity.type
_entity.pdbx_description
1 polymer ?
#
loop_
_entity_poly.entity_id
_entity_poly.type
_entity_poly.pdbx_seq_one_letter_code
_entity_poly.pdbx_strand_id
1 'polypeptide(L)' 'VVKFHLSAHKLACFARYSLNFIIGAGQVDEEILETLWAPFNKISPTAHSMSQAHCQEILDDHMCNSNWKKLVGIGECHI' A
#
# COMPACT_ATOMS: atom_id res chain seq x y z
N VAL A 1 -4.69 -2.43 -11.82
CA VAL A 1 -6.10 -2.07 -12.06
C VAL A 1 -6.19 -0.77 -12.86
N VAL A 2 -7.12 -0.77 -13.82
CA VAL A 2 -7.34 0.20 -14.93
C VAL A 2 -6.29 0.19 -16.06
N LYS A 3 -6.14 -0.95 -16.75
CA LYS A 3 -5.66 -0.98 -18.15
C LYS A 3 -6.70 -1.50 -19.14
N PHE A 4 -7.96 -1.54 -18.71
CA PHE A 4 -9.04 -2.18 -19.46
C PHE A 4 -9.28 -1.50 -20.83
N HIS A 5 -9.11 -0.17 -20.89
CA HIS A 5 -9.24 0.57 -22.13
C HIS A 5 -8.11 0.25 -23.12
N LEU A 6 -6.86 0.16 -22.66
CA LEU A 6 -5.72 -0.15 -23.52
C LEU A 6 -5.76 -1.58 -24.06
N SER A 7 -6.31 -2.53 -23.30
CA SER A 7 -6.51 -3.92 -23.75
C SER A 7 -7.52 -4.08 -24.88
N ALA A 8 -8.38 -3.09 -25.13
CA ALA A 8 -9.31 -3.10 -26.28
C ALA A 8 -8.65 -2.61 -27.59
N HIS A 9 -7.41 -2.10 -27.54
CA HIS A 9 -6.67 -1.70 -28.73
C HIS A 9 -5.85 -2.85 -29.34
N LYS A 10 -5.45 -2.68 -30.61
CA LYS A 10 -4.50 -3.57 -31.28
C LYS A 10 -3.17 -3.68 -30.52
N LEU A 11 -2.53 -4.85 -30.58
CA LEU A 11 -1.33 -5.18 -29.79
C LEU A 11 -0.19 -4.15 -29.96
N ALA A 12 -0.02 -3.57 -31.15
CA ALA A 12 0.99 -2.55 -31.41
C ALA A 12 0.84 -1.27 -30.55
N CYS A 13 -0.37 -0.97 -30.07
CA CYS A 13 -0.63 0.17 -29.18
C CYS A 13 -0.17 -0.10 -27.74
N PHE A 14 -0.08 -1.36 -27.31
CA PHE A 14 0.22 -1.71 -25.93
C PHE A 14 1.62 -1.23 -25.51
N ALA A 15 2.65 -1.53 -26.31
CA ALA A 15 4.02 -1.12 -26.01
C ALA A 15 4.19 0.41 -26.00
N ARG A 16 3.42 1.13 -26.82
CA ARG A 16 3.54 2.57 -27.02
C ARG A 16 2.80 3.40 -25.98
N TYR A 17 1.64 2.92 -25.52
CA TYR A 17 0.74 3.69 -24.66
C TYR A 17 0.54 3.08 -23.27
N SER A 18 1.16 1.93 -22.98
CA SER A 18 1.16 1.40 -21.62
C SER A 18 2.08 2.23 -20.74
N LEU A 19 1.52 2.74 -19.64
CA LEU A 19 2.26 3.40 -18.57
C LEU A 19 3.37 2.51 -17.98
N ASN A 20 3.35 1.19 -18.23
CA ASN A 20 4.44 0.29 -17.82
C ASN A 20 5.76 0.54 -18.55
N PHE A 21 5.73 1.09 -19.75
CA PHE A 21 6.93 1.29 -20.57
C PHE A 21 7.36 2.75 -20.62
N ILE A 22 6.66 3.64 -19.91
CA ILE A 22 7.00 5.07 -19.87
C ILE A 22 7.94 5.32 -18.70
N ILE A 23 9.16 5.77 -19.03
CA ILE A 23 10.16 6.15 -18.03
C ILE A 23 9.61 7.30 -17.19
N GLY A 24 9.65 7.14 -15.87
CA GLY A 24 9.13 8.12 -14.90
C GLY A 24 7.63 7.96 -14.59
N ALA A 25 6.92 7.04 -15.24
CA ALA A 25 5.57 6.67 -14.80
C ALA A 25 5.64 5.89 -13.48
N GLY A 26 4.93 6.38 -12.47
CA GLY A 26 4.80 5.68 -11.19
C GLY A 26 4.03 4.38 -11.39
N GLN A 27 4.59 3.27 -10.91
CA GLN A 27 3.83 2.05 -10.71
C GLN A 27 3.06 2.18 -9.41
N VAL A 28 1.74 2.08 -9.50
CA VAL A 28 0.90 1.96 -8.31
C VAL A 28 0.89 0.49 -7.94
N ASP A 29 1.53 0.17 -6.81
CA ASP A 29 1.37 -1.11 -6.18
C ASP A 29 -0.05 -1.18 -5.58
N GLU A 30 -0.80 -2.19 -5.99
CA GLU A 30 -2.16 -2.43 -5.50
C GLU A 30 -2.18 -3.24 -4.21
N GLU A 31 -1.03 -3.73 -3.77
CA GLU A 31 -0.85 -4.41 -2.49
C GLU A 31 -0.55 -3.45 -1.34
N ILE A 32 -0.55 -2.13 -1.58
CA ILE A 32 -0.22 -1.16 -0.53
C ILE A 32 -1.16 -1.25 0.67
N LEU A 33 -2.45 -1.55 0.44
CA LEU A 33 -3.42 -1.77 1.50
C LEU A 33 -3.14 -3.07 2.26
N GLU A 34 -2.78 -4.15 1.55
CA GLU A 34 -2.46 -5.44 2.16
C GLU A 34 -1.18 -5.35 2.99
N THR A 35 -0.16 -4.68 2.48
CA THR A 35 1.11 -4.42 3.19
C THR A 35 0.89 -3.56 4.43
N LEU A 36 -0.07 -2.63 4.38
CA LEU A 36 -0.45 -1.81 5.52
C LEU A 36 -1.20 -2.59 6.60
N TRP A 37 -2.03 -3.56 6.21
CA TRP A 37 -2.82 -4.37 7.13
C TRP A 37 -2.09 -5.58 7.68
N ALA A 38 -1.12 -6.16 6.98
CA ALA A 38 -0.38 -7.34 7.43
C ALA A 38 0.20 -7.22 8.86
N PRO A 39 0.76 -6.05 9.29
CA PRO A 39 1.21 -5.86 10.67
C PRO A 39 0.08 -5.94 11.71
N PHE A 40 -1.16 -5.60 11.35
CA PHE A 40 -2.31 -5.57 12.26
C PHE A 40 -2.78 -6.96 12.66
N ASN A 41 -2.48 -7.99 11.86
CA ASN A 41 -2.78 -9.37 12.21
C ASN A 41 -2.15 -9.80 13.55
N LYS A 42 -1.01 -9.19 13.92
CA LYS A 42 -0.33 -9.49 15.20
C LYS A 42 -1.05 -8.91 16.42
N ILE A 43 -1.77 -7.80 16.24
CA ILE A 43 -2.44 -7.09 17.35
C ILE A 43 -3.93 -7.44 17.44
N SER A 44 -4.50 -8.00 16.37
CA SER A 44 -5.90 -8.39 16.30
C SER A 44 -6.38 -9.26 17.50
N PRO A 45 -5.63 -10.29 17.97
CA PRO A 45 -6.06 -11.09 19.11
C PRO A 45 -6.17 -10.27 20.41
N THR A 46 -5.24 -9.35 20.63
CA THR A 46 -5.22 -8.49 21.82
C THR A 46 -6.36 -7.48 21.76
N ALA A 47 -6.52 -6.81 20.61
CA ALA A 47 -7.57 -5.83 20.35
C ALA A 47 -8.99 -6.41 20.50
N HIS A 48 -9.18 -7.70 20.21
CA HIS A 48 -10.47 -8.38 20.33
C HIS A 48 -11.00 -8.43 21.78
N SER A 49 -10.11 -8.49 22.77
CA SER A 49 -10.49 -8.56 24.20
C SER A 49 -10.61 -7.19 24.88
N MET A 50 -10.31 -6.10 24.16
CA MET A 50 -10.28 -4.75 24.70
C MET A 50 -11.66 -4.09 24.68
N SER A 51 -11.86 -3.09 25.54
CA SER A 51 -13.00 -2.18 25.39
C SER A 51 -12.90 -1.42 24.05
N GLN A 52 -14.03 -0.97 23.52
CA GLN A 52 -14.05 -0.28 22.22
C GLN A 52 -13.12 0.95 22.19
N ALA A 53 -13.15 1.77 23.25
CA ALA A 53 -12.28 2.94 23.37
C ALA A 53 -10.80 2.56 23.36
N HIS A 54 -10.43 1.55 24.13
CA HIS A 54 -9.04 1.12 24.22
C HIS A 54 -8.55 0.42 22.94
N CYS A 55 -9.41 -0.35 22.28
CA CYS A 55 -9.13 -0.93 20.97
C CYS A 55 -8.80 0.17 19.94
N GLN A 56 -9.58 1.25 19.92
CA GLN A 56 -9.33 2.38 19.02
C GLN A 56 -7.99 3.05 19.30
N GLU A 57 -7.68 3.34 20.57
CA GLU A 57 -6.40 3.96 20.96
C GLU A 57 -5.19 3.12 20.51
N ILE A 58 -5.26 1.80 20.69
CA ILE A 58 -4.20 0.88 20.26
C ILE A 58 -4.06 0.87 18.74
N LEU A 59 -5.18 0.81 18.00
CA LEU A 59 -5.13 0.84 16.54
C LEU A 59 -4.50 2.15 16.03
N ASP A 60 -4.87 3.29 16.61
CA ASP A 60 -4.35 4.61 16.23
C ASP A 60 -2.85 4.74 16.53
N ASP A 61 -2.39 4.25 17.68
CA ASP A 61 -0.96 4.22 18.03
C ASP A 61 -0.14 3.39 17.04
N HIS A 62 -0.65 2.20 16.67
CA HIS A 62 -0.01 1.35 15.68
C HIS A 62 0.03 1.99 14.28
N MET A 63 -1.04 2.67 13.85
CA MET A 63 -1.06 3.43 12.60
C MET A 63 -0.05 4.59 12.63
N CYS A 64 -0.01 5.33 13.74
CA CYS A 64 0.91 6.45 13.94
C CYS A 64 2.37 5.99 13.88
N ASN A 65 2.70 4.90 14.57
CA ASN A 65 4.04 4.29 14.53
C ASN A 65 4.41 3.82 13.11
N SER A 66 3.47 3.24 12.36
CA SER A 66 3.70 2.86 10.96
C SER A 66 4.02 4.08 10.08
N ASN A 67 3.28 5.17 10.25
CA ASN A 67 3.53 6.43 9.54
C ASN A 67 4.87 7.05 9.93
N TRP A 68 5.21 7.05 11.22
CA TRP A 68 6.50 7.51 11.72
C TRP A 68 7.66 6.73 11.12
N LYS A 69 7.60 5.40 11.10
CA LYS A 69 8.63 4.54 10.49
C LYS A 69 8.85 4.85 9.01
N LYS A 70 7.77 5.11 8.27
CA LYS A 70 7.88 5.54 6.88
C LYS A 70 8.53 6.92 6.78
N LEU A 71 8.09 7.87 7.60
CA LEU A 71 8.63 9.23 7.60
C LEU A 71 10.15 9.24 7.82
N VAL A 72 10.64 8.49 8.81
CA VAL A 72 12.08 8.39 9.10
C VAL A 72 12.85 7.56 8.06
N GLY A 73 12.19 6.61 7.41
CA GLY A 73 12.77 5.78 6.35
C GLY A 73 12.69 6.40 4.95
N ILE A 74 12.08 7.58 4.78
CA ILE A 74 12.06 8.28 3.49
C ILE A 74 13.48 8.67 3.12
N GLY A 75 13.99 8.05 2.04
CA GLY A 75 15.34 8.33 1.52
C GLY A 75 16.38 7.28 1.90
N GLU A 76 16.07 6.32 2.77
CA GLU A 76 16.91 5.15 2.94
C GLU A 76 16.76 4.25 1.72
N CYS A 77 17.80 4.20 0.88
CA CYS A 77 17.89 3.25 -0.21
C CYS A 77 18.13 1.87 0.42
N HIS A 78 17.09 1.05 0.55
CA HIS A 78 17.27 -0.36 0.83
C HIS A 78 17.95 -1.00 -0.39
N ILE A 79 19.27 -1.16 -0.29
CA ILE A 79 20.11 -1.95 -1.20
C ILE A 79 19.92 -3.44 -0.86
#